data_AF-A0A1C1CIT0-F1
#
_entry.id   AF-A0A1C1CIT0-F1
#
_cell.length_a   1.000
_cell.length_b   1.000
_cell.length_c   1.000
_cell.angle_alpha   90.00
_cell.angle_beta   90.00
_cell.angle_gamma   90.00
#
_symmetry.space_group_name_H-M   'P 1'
#
loop_
_entity.id
_entity.type
_entity.pdbx_description
1 polymer ?
#
loop_
_entity_poly.entity_id
_entity_poly.type
_entity_poly.pdbx_seq_one_letter_code
_entity_poly.pdbx_strand_id
1 'polypeptide(L)'
;MSGSGAYSEHPTIHARHLWSRQVGPGQVLITSRAAPSTNRGLPSLTPRSTILAGYLKFLDDPSLNGKIIEASRDQLFFQEKPPYADGDYSKRSSTVFDPLFEMVHGQPSGLEDIVRPLP
;
A
#
# COMPACT_ATOMS: atom_id res chain seq x y z
N MET A 1 34.02 25.41 -24.39
CA MET A 1 34.53 24.36 -23.49
C MET A 1 33.78 24.43 -22.18
N SER A 2 33.10 23.34 -21.82
CA SER A 2 32.85 22.81 -20.47
C SER A 2 31.47 22.15 -20.46
N GLY A 3 31.48 20.83 -20.62
CA GLY A 3 30.37 20.00 -20.18
C GLY A 3 30.43 19.87 -18.66
N SER A 4 29.27 19.89 -18.02
CA SER A 4 29.08 19.33 -16.68
C SER A 4 27.89 18.39 -16.77
N GLY A 5 28.20 17.09 -16.82
CA GLY A 5 27.21 16.02 -16.79
C GLY A 5 26.49 16.03 -15.44
N ALA A 6 25.19 16.32 -15.47
CA ALA A 6 24.32 16.07 -14.33
C ALA A 6 23.88 14.61 -14.36
N TYR A 7 24.65 13.75 -13.70
CA TYR A 7 24.12 12.47 -13.22
C TYR A 7 23.11 12.77 -12.11
N SER A 8 21.82 12.52 -12.37
CA SER A 8 20.83 12.36 -11.31
C SER A 8 20.10 11.04 -11.50
N GLU A 9 20.79 9.95 -11.12
CA GLU A 9 20.11 8.68 -10.86
C GLU A 9 19.24 8.85 -9.61
N HIS A 10 17.94 9.10 -9.80
CA HIS A 10 16.96 9.02 -8.73
C HIS A 10 16.36 7.60 -8.70
N PRO A 11 16.65 6.77 -7.68
CA PRO A 11 16.08 5.44 -7.56
C PRO A 11 14.66 5.54 -6.97
N THR A 12 13.70 6.04 -7.75
CA THR A 12 12.33 6.29 -7.24
C THR A 12 11.34 5.14 -7.52
N ILE A 13 11.74 4.08 -8.23
CA ILE A 13 10.79 3.01 -8.62
C ILE A 13 10.76 1.84 -7.60
N HIS A 14 11.79 1.63 -6.78
CA HIS A 14 11.83 0.47 -5.87
C HIS A 14 10.92 0.58 -4.64
N ALA A 15 10.71 1.78 -4.07
CA ALA A 15 9.90 1.93 -2.85
C ALA A 15 8.42 1.56 -3.03
N ARG A 16 7.86 1.74 -4.24
CA ARG A 16 6.42 1.52 -4.52
C ARG A 16 6.01 0.05 -4.48
N HIS A 17 6.87 -0.85 -4.96
CA HIS A 17 6.57 -2.29 -4.98
C HIS A 17 6.73 -2.95 -3.61
N LEU A 18 7.49 -2.34 -2.70
CA LEU A 18 7.65 -2.86 -1.34
C LEU A 18 6.40 -2.59 -0.51
N TRP A 19 5.83 -1.38 -0.58
CA TRP A 19 4.69 -1.02 0.27
C TRP A 19 3.40 -1.78 -0.05
N SER A 20 3.13 -2.08 -1.33
CA SER A 20 1.95 -2.86 -1.73
C SER A 20 1.98 -4.32 -1.30
N ARG A 21 3.16 -4.89 -1.06
CA ARG A 21 3.30 -6.27 -0.59
C ARG A 21 3.03 -6.41 0.91
N GLN A 22 3.12 -5.31 1.65
CA GLN A 22 3.09 -5.31 3.11
C GLN A 22 1.71 -4.99 3.69
N VAL A 23 0.65 -4.96 2.86
CA VAL A 23 -0.73 -4.80 3.34
C VAL A 23 -1.10 -6.00 4.21
N GLY A 24 -0.93 -5.83 5.51
CA GLY A 24 -1.28 -6.80 6.54
C GLY A 24 -2.79 -6.90 6.76
N PRO A 25 -3.24 -7.85 7.58
CA PRO A 25 -4.63 -7.91 8.02
C PRO A 25 -5.06 -6.57 8.64
N GLY A 26 -6.23 -6.07 8.26
CA GLY A 26 -6.74 -4.76 8.69
C GLY A 26 -6.08 -3.54 8.02
N GLN A 27 -5.06 -3.72 7.20
CA GLN A 27 -4.49 -2.65 6.39
C GLN A 27 -5.20 -2.55 5.04
N VAL A 28 -5.18 -1.33 4.51
CA VAL A 28 -5.77 -0.96 3.23
C VAL A 28 -4.75 -0.13 2.49
N LEU A 29 -4.54 -0.43 1.20
CA LEU A 29 -3.69 0.39 0.37
C LEU A 29 -4.47 0.97 -0.79
N ILE A 30 -4.44 2.30 -0.85
CA ILE A 30 -4.94 3.08 -1.98
C ILE A 30 -3.73 3.62 -2.72
N THR A 31 -3.58 3.17 -3.96
CA THR A 31 -2.51 3.68 -4.82
C THR A 31 -3.10 4.65 -5.83
N SER A 32 -2.36 5.69 -6.19
CA SER A 32 -2.69 6.54 -7.33
C SER A 32 -1.51 6.60 -8.29
N ARG A 33 -1.79 6.40 -9.59
CA ARG A 33 -0.81 6.59 -10.64
C ARG A 33 -0.97 7.99 -11.22
N ALA A 34 -0.02 8.87 -10.93
CA ALA A 34 0.27 9.96 -11.85
C ALA A 34 0.96 9.34 -13.07
N ALA A 35 0.30 9.35 -14.23
CA ALA A 35 0.99 9.01 -15.46
C ALA A 35 2.14 10.00 -15.65
N PRO A 36 3.36 9.57 -16.04
CA PRO A 36 4.43 10.49 -16.40
C PRO A 36 4.06 11.18 -17.71
N SER A 37 3.17 12.17 -17.67
CA SER A 37 2.92 13.03 -18.83
C SER A 37 4.06 14.01 -18.93
N THR A 38 4.82 13.90 -20.02
CA THR A 38 5.78 14.93 -20.50
C THR A 38 5.12 16.30 -20.72
N ASN A 39 3.80 16.39 -20.65
CA ASN A 39 3.07 17.65 -20.58
C ASN A 39 2.77 18.03 -19.12
N ARG A 40 3.53 18.99 -18.58
CA ARG A 40 3.28 19.64 -17.27
C ARG A 40 2.06 20.59 -17.27
N GLY A 41 1.02 20.28 -18.07
CA GLY A 41 -0.08 21.21 -18.34
C GLY A 41 -1.48 20.76 -17.90
N LEU A 42 -1.92 19.53 -18.22
CA LEU A 42 -3.30 19.06 -18.03
C LEU A 42 -3.35 17.50 -18.05
N PRO A 43 -4.53 16.86 -17.89
CA PRO A 43 -5.21 16.36 -16.70
C PRO A 43 -4.80 14.93 -16.31
N SER A 44 -3.50 14.64 -16.21
CA SER A 44 -2.99 13.30 -15.84
C SER A 44 -3.13 12.97 -14.33
N LEU A 45 -3.64 13.91 -13.53
CA LEU A 45 -3.82 13.74 -12.09
C LEU A 45 -5.16 13.04 -11.81
N THR A 46 -5.10 11.96 -11.02
CA THR A 46 -6.29 11.38 -10.37
C THR A 46 -6.94 12.46 -9.49
N PRO A 47 -8.22 12.82 -9.71
CA PRO A 47 -8.94 13.72 -8.84
C PRO A 47 -8.92 13.24 -7.39
N ARG A 48 -8.81 14.18 -6.45
CA ARG A 48 -8.85 13.89 -5.01
C ARG A 48 -10.12 13.14 -4.61
N SER A 49 -11.26 13.47 -5.24
CA SER A 49 -12.54 12.80 -5.01
C SER A 49 -12.47 11.29 -5.29
N THR A 50 -11.75 10.86 -6.34
CA THR A 50 -11.56 9.43 -6.63
C THR A 50 -10.77 8.73 -5.53
N ILE A 51 -9.68 9.36 -5.04
CA ILE A 51 -8.87 8.80 -3.95
C ILE A 51 -9.72 8.66 -2.67
N LEU A 52 -10.50 9.71 -2.34
CA LEU A 52 -11.39 9.69 -1.18
C LEU A 52 -12.51 8.67 -1.33
N ALA A 53 -13.08 8.50 -2.53
CA ALA A 53 -14.07 7.46 -2.79
C ALA A 53 -13.49 6.06 -2.56
N GLY A 54 -12.24 5.83 -2.96
CA GLY A 54 -11.50 4.61 -2.64
C GLY A 54 -11.39 4.39 -1.12
N TYR A 55 -10.98 5.42 -0.38
CA TYR A 55 -10.86 5.37 1.08
C TYR A 55 -12.18 5.08 1.79
N LEU A 56 -13.25 5.81 1.44
CA LEU A 56 -14.56 5.64 2.03
C LEU A 56 -15.11 4.23 1.80
N LYS A 57 -14.89 3.64 0.62
CA LYS A 57 -15.31 2.24 0.37
C LYS A 57 -14.75 1.26 1.40
N PHE A 58 -13.50 1.41 1.84
CA PHE A 58 -12.92 0.53 2.85
C PHE A 58 -13.44 0.80 4.27
N LEU A 59 -13.88 2.03 4.56
CA LEU A 59 -14.54 2.32 5.83
C LEU A 59 -15.96 1.76 5.87
N ASP A 60 -16.68 1.83 4.76
CA ASP A 60 -18.08 1.42 4.66
C ASP A 60 -18.23 -0.11 4.50
N ASP A 61 -17.23 -0.80 3.95
CA ASP A 61 -17.26 -2.24 3.71
C ASP A 61 -16.04 -2.96 4.33
N PRO A 62 -16.19 -3.50 5.56
CA PRO A 62 -15.14 -4.26 6.23
C PRO A 62 -14.67 -5.51 5.47
N SER A 63 -15.46 -6.04 4.53
CA SER A 63 -15.06 -7.20 3.71
C SER A 63 -13.91 -6.87 2.74
N LEU A 64 -13.67 -5.58 2.49
CA LEU A 64 -12.56 -5.10 1.67
C LEU A 64 -11.23 -5.07 2.43
N ASN A 65 -11.20 -5.30 3.75
CA ASN A 65 -9.96 -5.31 4.52
C ASN A 65 -8.90 -6.24 3.90
N GLY A 66 -7.66 -5.74 3.76
CA GLY A 66 -6.56 -6.47 3.12
C GLY A 66 -6.57 -6.46 1.58
N LYS A 67 -7.56 -5.82 0.93
CA LYS A 67 -7.57 -5.62 -0.53
C LYS A 67 -6.76 -4.38 -0.92
N ILE A 68 -6.39 -4.32 -2.21
CA ILE A 68 -5.70 -3.20 -2.82
C ILE A 68 -6.64 -2.55 -3.84
N ILE A 69 -6.71 -1.22 -3.80
CA ILE A 69 -7.42 -0.44 -4.81
C ILE A 69 -6.46 0.54 -5.47
N GLU A 70 -6.52 0.63 -6.79
CA GLU A 70 -5.90 1.72 -7.55
C GLU A 70 -6.96 2.76 -7.89
N ALA A 71 -6.72 4.00 -7.45
CA ALA A 71 -7.48 5.17 -7.88
C ALA A 71 -6.79 5.81 -9.09
N SER A 72 -7.43 5.74 -10.25
CA SER A 72 -6.88 6.20 -11.52
C SER A 72 -7.95 6.95 -12.29
N ARG A 73 -7.67 8.22 -12.63
CA ARG A 73 -8.66 9.14 -13.20
C ARG A 73 -9.93 9.15 -12.32
N ASP A 74 -11.10 8.97 -12.89
CA ASP A 74 -12.40 8.91 -12.24
C ASP A 74 -12.81 7.49 -11.80
N GLN A 75 -11.88 6.54 -11.81
CA GLN A 75 -12.17 5.12 -11.61
C GLN A 75 -11.38 4.50 -10.45
N LEU A 76 -11.96 3.42 -9.93
CA LEU A 76 -11.40 2.59 -8.88
C LEU A 76 -11.25 1.16 -9.39
N PHE A 77 -10.03 0.64 -9.36
CA PHE A 77 -9.70 -0.69 -9.83
C PHE A 77 -9.23 -1.55 -8.66
N PHE A 78 -9.90 -2.66 -8.41
CA PHE A 78 -9.40 -3.65 -7.46
C PHE A 78 -8.22 -4.40 -8.06
N GLN A 79 -7.20 -4.60 -7.24
CA GLN A 79 -6.01 -5.35 -7.61
C GLN A 79 -5.87 -6.58 -6.73
N GLU A 80 -5.35 -7.65 -7.33
CA GLU A 80 -4.93 -8.82 -6.57
C GLU A 80 -3.75 -8.46 -5.67
N LYS A 81 -3.74 -9.01 -4.45
CA LYS A 81 -2.60 -8.87 -3.56
C LYS A 81 -1.42 -9.62 -4.20
N PRO A 82 -0.29 -8.94 -4.47
CA PRO A 82 0.87 -9.62 -5.04
C PRO A 82 1.41 -10.65 -4.04
N PRO A 83 2.05 -11.73 -4.53
CA PRO A 83 2.70 -12.68 -3.66
C PRO A 83 3.83 -12.02 -2.87
N TYR A 84 4.11 -12.56 -1.68
CA TYR A 84 5.25 -12.17 -0.87
C TYR A 84 6.55 -12.36 -1.66
N ALA A 85 7.42 -11.33 -1.67
CA ALA A 85 8.63 -11.33 -2.49
C ALA A 85 9.62 -12.42 -2.08
N ASP A 86 9.74 -12.65 -0.76
CA ASP A 86 10.57 -13.71 -0.17
C ASP A 86 9.68 -14.71 0.58
N GLY A 87 8.59 -15.13 -0.08
CA GLY A 87 7.66 -16.15 0.41
C GLY A 87 7.28 -15.98 1.89
N ASP A 88 7.50 -17.03 2.67
CA ASP A 88 7.12 -17.08 4.09
C ASP A 88 7.95 -16.14 4.98
N TYR A 89 9.18 -15.79 4.61
CA TYR A 89 9.99 -14.84 5.39
C TYR A 89 9.40 -13.44 5.31
N SER A 90 9.02 -13.00 4.12
CA SER A 90 8.28 -11.75 3.91
C SER A 90 6.87 -11.79 4.53
N LYS A 91 6.21 -12.96 4.54
CA LYS A 91 4.92 -13.11 5.21
C LYS A 91 5.05 -12.84 6.70
N ARG A 92 5.98 -13.53 7.37
CA ARG A 92 6.22 -13.43 8.82
C ARG A 92 6.57 -12.02 9.28
N SER A 93 7.27 -11.23 8.48
CA SER A 93 7.62 -9.85 8.84
C SER A 93 6.41 -8.89 8.78
N SER A 94 5.35 -9.26 8.07
CA SER A 94 4.09 -8.51 7.99
C SER A 94 2.98 -9.07 8.89
N THR A 95 3.15 -10.27 9.44
CA THR A 95 2.20 -10.87 10.36
C THR A 95 2.21 -10.11 11.68
N VAL A 96 1.01 -9.81 12.20
CA VAL A 96 0.88 -9.14 13.49
C VAL A 96 1.50 -10.00 14.60
N PHE A 97 2.17 -9.36 15.54
CA PHE A 97 2.63 -9.99 16.77
C PHE A 97 1.76 -9.49 17.92
N ASP A 98 0.93 -10.37 18.49
CA ASP A 98 -0.16 -9.97 19.39
C ASP A 98 0.32 -9.21 20.64
N PRO A 99 1.43 -9.59 21.30
CA PRO A 99 1.91 -8.84 22.47
C PRO A 99 2.28 -7.40 22.15
N LEU A 100 2.89 -7.16 20.98
CA LEU A 100 3.22 -5.81 20.54
C LEU A 100 1.95 -5.03 20.18
N PHE A 101 0.99 -5.70 19.52
CA PHE A 101 -0.29 -5.09 19.18
C PHE A 101 -1.06 -4.67 20.43
N GLU A 102 -1.21 -5.57 21.40
CA GLU A 102 -1.92 -5.31 22.65
C GLU A 102 -1.23 -4.22 23.48
N MET A 103 0.11 -4.20 23.52
CA MET A 103 0.85 -3.13 24.19
C MET A 103 0.57 -1.74 23.60
N VAL A 104 0.39 -1.64 22.27
CA VAL A 104 0.15 -0.37 21.57
C VAL A 104 -1.33 0.03 21.57
N HIS A 105 -2.24 -0.94 21.51
CA HIS A 105 -3.68 -0.72 21.33
C HIS A 105 -4.53 -0.97 22.58
N GLY A 106 -3.95 -1.54 23.64
CA GLY A 106 -4.63 -1.85 24.91
C GLY A 106 -5.57 -3.05 24.86
N GLN A 107 -5.62 -3.78 23.74
CA GLN A 107 -6.46 -4.95 23.53
C GLN A 107 -5.86 -5.89 22.48
N PRO A 108 -6.15 -7.21 22.53
CA PRO A 108 -5.74 -8.15 21.49
C PRO A 108 -6.30 -7.75 20.12
N SER A 109 -5.59 -8.12 19.06
CA SER A 109 -6.03 -7.81 17.69
C SER A 109 -7.25 -8.61 17.22
N GLY A 110 -7.49 -9.79 17.81
CA GLY A 110 -8.53 -10.73 17.38
C GLY A 110 -8.26 -11.42 16.04
N LEU A 111 -7.08 -11.23 15.43
CA LEU A 111 -6.73 -11.86 14.15
C LEU A 111 -6.47 -13.36 14.31
N GLU A 112 -6.93 -14.15 13.35
CA GLU A 112 -6.76 -15.62 13.34
C GLU A 112 -5.32 -16.03 12.99
N ASP A 113 -4.68 -15.32 12.04
CA ASP A 113 -3.36 -15.65 11.49
C ASP A 113 -2.19 -14.99 12.24
N ILE A 114 -2.39 -14.70 13.52
CA ILE A 114 -1.46 -13.92 14.34
C ILE A 114 -0.35 -14.74 14.99
N VAL A 115 0.82 -14.10 15.21
CA VAL A 115 1.88 -14.68 16.03
C VAL A 115 1.62 -14.40 17.52
N ARG A 116 1.42 -15.46 18.30
CA ARG A 116 1.29 -15.42 19.77
C ARG A 116 2.54 -16.02 20.43
N PRO A 117 2.94 -15.57 21.63
CA PRO A 117 3.88 -16.30 22.45
C PRO A 117 3.38 -17.72 22.67
N LEU A 118 4.30 -18.69 22.75
CA LEU A 118 3.95 -19.99 23.26
C LEU A 118 3.48 -19.82 24.73
N PRO A 119 2.45 -20.56 25.15
CA PRO A 119 1.94 -20.51 26.52
C PRO A 119 3.00 -20.90 27.56
#